data_AF-A0A1B1APN1-F1
#
_entry.id   AF-A0A1B1APN1-F1
#
_cell.length_a   1.000
_cell.length_b   1.000
_cell.length_c   1.000
_cell.angle_alpha   90.00
_cell.angle_beta   90.00
_cell.angle_gamma   90.00
#
_symmetry.space_group_name_H-M   'P 1'
#
loop_
_entity.id
_entity.type
_entity.pdbx_description
1 polymer ?
#
loop_
_entity_poly.entity_id
_entity_poly.type
_entity_poly.pdbx_seq_one_letter_code
_entity_poly.pdbx_strand_id
1 'polypeptide(L)' 'MSVHPALCRGPYGGEGDRADGTHCSDPAVFEIARYARPPLRVCPVHLGPALLMASGVLWPPEITLIGRL' A
#
# COMPACT_ATOMS: atom_id res chain seq x y z
N MET A 1 20.98 -11.24 -5.48
CA MET A 1 19.89 -11.00 -4.52
C MET A 1 18.61 -10.83 -5.32
N SER A 2 17.73 -11.83 -5.32
CA SER A 2 16.47 -11.75 -6.05
C SER A 2 15.53 -10.82 -5.30
N VAL A 3 15.32 -9.61 -5.81
CA VAL A 3 14.37 -8.65 -5.22
C VAL A 3 12.99 -9.13 -5.63
N HIS A 4 12.31 -9.89 -4.76
CA HIS A 4 10.91 -10.20 -5.00
C HIS A 4 10.12 -8.88 -4.98
N PRO A 5 9.30 -8.59 -6.00
CA PRO A 5 8.50 -7.39 -6.01
C PRO A 5 7.59 -7.38 -4.79
N ALA A 6 7.57 -6.27 -4.06
CA ALA A 6 6.69 -6.14 -2.91
C ALA A 6 5.23 -6.25 -3.37
N LEU A 7 4.42 -7.01 -2.64
CA LEU A 7 3.01 -7.20 -2.97
C LEU A 7 2.16 -6.05 -2.44
N CYS A 8 1.10 -5.74 -3.17
CA CYS A 8 0.07 -4.81 -2.74
C CYS A 8 -0.58 -5.27 -1.42
N ARG A 9 -0.75 -4.35 -0.47
CA ARG A 9 -1.41 -4.63 0.83
C ARG A 9 -2.90 -4.25 0.86
N GLY A 10 -3.48 -4.05 -0.31
CA GLY A 10 -4.89 -3.67 -0.47
C GLY A 10 -5.20 -2.27 0.07
N PRO A 11 -6.49 -1.90 0.09
CA PRO A 11 -6.93 -0.53 0.37
C PRO A 11 -6.83 -0.13 1.85
N TYR A 12 -6.72 -1.07 2.78
CA TYR A 12 -6.74 -0.77 4.23
C TYR A 12 -5.35 -0.80 4.89
N GLY A 13 -4.35 -1.40 4.25
CA GLY A 13 -3.00 -1.47 4.79
C GLY A 13 -2.49 -2.85 5.19
N GLY A 14 -3.34 -3.88 5.15
CA GLY A 14 -2.99 -5.28 5.40
C GLY A 14 -2.37 -5.56 6.77
N GLU A 15 -2.64 -4.73 7.79
CA GLU A 15 -2.02 -4.87 9.11
C GLU A 15 -2.96 -5.62 10.07
N GLY A 16 -2.66 -6.91 10.30
CA GLY A 16 -3.32 -7.76 11.28
C GLY A 16 -3.75 -9.13 10.74
N ASP A 17 -3.84 -10.12 11.64
CA ASP A 17 -4.23 -11.53 11.40
C ASP A 17 -5.68 -11.72 10.88
N ARG A 18 -6.36 -10.61 10.57
CA ARG A 18 -7.73 -10.51 10.05
C ARG A 18 -7.79 -9.81 8.68
N ALA A 19 -6.68 -9.70 7.97
CA ALA A 19 -6.60 -9.17 6.60
C ALA A 19 -7.28 -10.08 5.55
N ASP A 20 -8.18 -10.97 5.96
CA ASP A 20 -8.89 -11.90 5.09
C ASP A 20 -9.80 -11.09 4.14
N GLY A 21 -9.62 -11.27 2.83
CA GLY A 21 -10.27 -10.46 1.79
C GLY A 21 -9.52 -9.19 1.33
N THR A 22 -8.32 -8.91 1.85
CA THR A 22 -7.50 -7.74 1.44
C THR A 22 -6.20 -8.09 0.71
N HIS A 23 -5.98 -9.39 0.46
CA HIS A 23 -4.81 -9.90 -0.26
C HIS A 23 -4.94 -9.59 -1.75
N CYS A 24 -4.22 -8.57 -2.20
CA CYS A 24 -4.01 -8.26 -3.61
C CYS A 24 -2.67 -8.85 -4.02
N SER A 25 -2.67 -9.72 -5.03
CA SER A 25 -1.45 -10.38 -5.53
C SER A 25 -0.70 -9.53 -6.56
N ASP A 26 -1.23 -8.36 -6.92
CA ASP A 26 -0.57 -7.46 -7.85
C ASP A 26 0.71 -6.87 -7.25
N PRO A 27 1.73 -6.62 -8.07
CA PRO A 27 2.93 -5.93 -7.62
C PRO A 27 2.58 -4.51 -7.16
N ALA A 28 3.10 -4.13 -6.00
CA ALA A 28 3.03 -2.75 -5.53
C ALA A 28 3.98 -1.89 -6.35
N VAL A 29 3.47 -0.74 -6.80
CA VAL A 29 4.25 0.26 -7.54
C VAL A 29 4.25 1.62 -6.85
N PHE A 30 3.43 1.81 -5.82
CA PHE A 30 3.37 3.02 -5.01
C PHE A 30 3.61 2.72 -3.53
N GLU A 31 4.25 3.66 -2.84
CA GLU A 31 4.30 3.76 -1.38
C GLU A 31 3.58 5.04 -0.93
N ILE A 32 2.71 4.90 0.08
CA ILE A 32 1.99 6.01 0.73
C ILE A 32 2.55 6.17 2.14
N ALA A 33 3.01 7.37 2.49
CA ALA A 33 3.49 7.65 3.84
C ALA A 33 2.34 7.63 4.86
N ARG A 34 2.62 7.12 6.07
CA ARG A 34 1.64 7.05 7.15
C ARG A 34 2.23 7.54 8.48
N TYR A 35 1.45 8.30 9.24
CA TYR A 35 1.82 8.74 10.59
C TYR A 35 1.91 7.54 11.53
N ALA A 36 3.04 7.44 12.24
CA ALA A 36 3.33 6.40 13.23
C ALA A 36 3.12 4.95 12.73
N ARG A 37 3.20 4.71 11.41
CA ARG A 37 3.04 3.40 10.78
C ARG A 37 4.03 3.23 9.62
N PRO A 38 4.41 1.99 9.26
CA PRO A 38 5.22 1.75 8.07
C PRO A 38 4.52 2.27 6.80
N PRO A 39 5.25 2.71 5.76
CA PRO A 39 4.67 3.09 4.48
C PRO A 39 3.78 1.98 3.90
N LEU A 40 2.65 2.38 3.32
CA LEU A 40 1.70 1.45 2.70
C LEU A 40 2.02 1.26 1.22
N ARG A 41 2.36 0.02 0.85
CA ARG A 41 2.61 -0.42 -0.52
C ARG A 41 1.34 -0.86 -1.23
N VAL A 42 1.04 -0.26 -2.38
CA VAL A 42 -0.17 -0.56 -3.17
C VAL A 42 0.10 -0.61 -4.68
N CYS A 43 -0.73 -1.37 -5.39
CA CYS A 43 -0.81 -1.35 -6.84
C CYS A 43 -1.64 -0.14 -7.33
N PRO A 44 -1.64 0.19 -8.64
CA PRO A 44 -2.39 1.34 -9.15
C PRO A 44 -3.88 1.31 -8.84
N VAL A 45 -4.49 0.12 -8.86
CA VAL A 45 -5.92 -0.07 -8.58
C VAL A 45 -6.27 0.36 -7.15
N HIS A 46 -5.39 0.07 -6.20
CA HIS A 46 -5.64 0.32 -4.77
C HIS A 46 -5.11 1.67 -4.28
N LEU A 47 -4.44 2.47 -5.12
CA LEU A 47 -3.91 3.78 -4.71
C LEU A 47 -5.01 4.72 -4.22
N GLY A 48 -6.04 4.98 -5.04
CA GLY A 48 -7.15 5.86 -4.68
C GLY A 48 -7.88 5.41 -3.41
N PRO A 49 -8.37 4.16 -3.36
CA PRO A 49 -8.99 3.61 -2.15
C PRO A 49 -8.09 3.68 -0.91
N ALA A 50 -6.78 3.41 -1.04
CA ALA A 50 -5.86 3.46 0.09
C ALA A 50 -5.68 4.87 0.66
N LEU A 51 -5.65 5.91 -0.18
CA LEU A 51 -5.58 7.29 0.29
C LEU A 51 -6.80 7.69 1.13
N LEU A 52 -7.96 7.05 0.89
CA LEU A 52 -9.21 7.32 1.60
C LEU A 52 -9.41 6.45 2.84
N MET A 53 -9.04 5.17 2.74
CA MET A 53 -9.44 4.14 3.71
C MET A 53 -8.30 3.72 4.65
N ALA A 54 -7.03 3.86 4.24
CA ALA A 54 -5.92 3.39 5.05
C ALA A 54 -5.67 4.30 6.25
N SER A 55 -5.47 3.69 7.42
CA SER A 55 -5.25 4.43 8.66
C SER A 55 -3.93 5.19 8.65
N GLY A 56 -3.97 6.46 9.08
CA GLY A 56 -2.79 7.28 9.28
C GLY A 56 -2.16 7.85 8.01
N VAL A 57 -2.83 7.80 6.86
CA VAL A 57 -2.37 8.52 5.65
C VAL A 57 -2.28 10.02 5.94
N LEU A 58 -1.15 10.62 5.57
CA LEU A 58 -0.88 12.06 5.76
C LEU A 58 -1.71 12.91 4.79
N TRP A 59 -2.03 14.14 5.21
CA TRP A 59 -2.66 15.15 4.37
C TRP A 59 -1.85 16.46 4.43
N PRO A 60 -1.31 16.97 3.30
CA PRO A 60 -1.40 16.40 1.94
C PRO A 60 -0.73 15.01 1.83
N PRO A 61 -1.18 14.15 0.90
CA PRO A 61 -0.65 12.79 0.78
C PRO A 61 0.74 12.80 0.17
N GLU A 62 1.65 12.08 0.83
CA GLU A 62 3.01 11.83 0.32
C GLU A 62 3.05 10.45 -0.34
N ILE A 63 3.26 10.44 -1.65
CA ILE A 63 3.21 9.25 -2.50
C ILE A 63 4.54 9.12 -3.26
N THR A 64 5.15 7.95 -3.19
CA THR A 64 6.40 7.63 -3.92
C THR A 64 6.15 6.51 -4.92
N LEU A 65 6.65 6.67 -6.15
CA LEU A 65 6.68 5.60 -7.15
C LEU A 65 7.89 4.69 -6.88
N ILE A 66 7.64 3.41 -6.62
CA ILE A 66 8.67 2.41 -6.26
C ILE A 66 8.88 1.33 -7.32
N GLY A 67 8.06 1.34 -8.38
CA GLY A 67 8.13 0.36 -9.46
C GLY A 67 7.35 0.81 -10.68
N ARG A 68 7.47 0.04 -11.76
CA ARG A 68 6.67 0.19 -12.98
C ARG A 68 6.14 -1.19 -13.37
N LEU A 69 4.89 -1.25 -13.83
CA LEU A 69 4.28 -2.47 -14.38
C LEU A 69 4.89 -2.79 -15.75
#